data_AF-A0A0F9PNT4-F1
#
_entry.id   AF-A0A0F9PNT4-F1
#
_cell.length_a   1.000
_cell.length_b   1.000
_cell.length_c   1.000
_cell.angle_alpha   90.00
_cell.angle_beta   90.00
_cell.angle_gamma   90.00
#
_symmetry.space_group_name_H-M   'P 1'
#
loop_
_entity.id
_entity.type
_entity.pdbx_description
1 polymer ?
#
loop_
_entity_poly.entity_id
_entity_poly.type
_entity_poly.pdbx_seq_one_letter_code
_entity_poly.pdbx_strand_id
1 'polypeptide(L)'
;MLHYRMEGTEYALVDEHDRVHWAGEDIAVAFTYCPGEQGIEGTLHKHGSPDKVNAWADKSRKKFIDAGHLDMANEIVVVSGKISLEDLNKIIEISGYVGTWYKRLQKESQNEN
;
A
#
# COMPACT_ATOMS: atom_id res chain seq x y z
N MET A 1 8.46 9.60 -14.15
CA MET A 1 7.48 9.28 -13.07
C MET A 1 7.14 7.79 -13.11
N LEU A 2 6.97 7.11 -11.97
CA LEU A 2 6.58 5.69 -11.95
C LEU A 2 5.06 5.55 -12.01
N HIS A 3 4.57 4.59 -12.78
CA HIS A 3 3.16 4.20 -12.80
C HIS A 3 3.00 2.71 -13.08
N TYR A 4 1.87 2.14 -12.68
CA TYR A 4 1.50 0.79 -13.03
C TYR A 4 0.68 0.74 -14.31
N ARG A 5 0.92 -0.31 -15.09
CA ARG A 5 0.07 -0.77 -16.18
C ARG A 5 -0.28 -2.23 -16.00
N MET A 6 -1.32 -2.70 -16.69
CA MET A 6 -1.65 -4.11 -16.77
C MET A 6 -1.11 -4.71 -18.07
N GLU A 7 -0.40 -5.83 -17.96
CA GLU A 7 0.03 -6.66 -19.08
C GLU A 7 -0.56 -8.06 -18.91
N GLY A 8 -1.68 -8.31 -19.59
CA GLY A 8 -2.46 -9.53 -19.36
C GLY A 8 -3.02 -9.59 -17.94
N THR A 9 -2.53 -10.53 -17.13
CA THR A 9 -2.92 -10.74 -15.73
C THR A 9 -1.93 -10.16 -14.73
N GLU A 10 -0.82 -9.59 -15.19
CA GLU A 10 0.24 -9.05 -14.35
C GLU A 10 0.22 -7.52 -14.30
N TYR A 11 0.56 -6.99 -13.14
CA TYR A 11 0.93 -5.60 -12.97
C TYR A 11 2.37 -5.41 -13.47
N ALA A 12 2.63 -4.31 -14.16
CA ALA A 12 3.98 -3.87 -14.51
C ALA A 12 4.20 -2.43 -14.00
N LEU A 13 5.20 -2.23 -13.14
CA LEU A 13 5.65 -0.92 -12.71
C LEU A 13 6.64 -0.38 -13.74
N VAL A 14 6.27 0.71 -14.40
CA VAL A 14 7.06 1.31 -15.47
C VAL A 14 7.45 2.75 -15.15
N ASP A 15 8.56 3.21 -15.72
CA ASP A 15 8.94 4.62 -15.70
C ASP A 15 8.43 5.38 -16.94
N GLU A 16 8.84 6.63 -17.08
CA GLU A 16 8.45 7.52 -18.19
C GLU A 16 9.03 7.12 -19.55
N HIS A 17 9.95 6.15 -19.59
CA HIS A 17 10.55 5.60 -20.80
C HIS A 17 10.07 4.17 -21.08
N ASP A 18 8.93 3.77 -20.50
CA ASP A 18 8.34 2.43 -20.61
C ASP A 18 9.25 1.28 -20.10
N ARG A 19 10.26 1.59 -19.28
CA ARG A 19 11.12 0.55 -18.71
C ARG A 19 10.42 -0.11 -17.53
N VAL A 20 10.37 -1.43 -17.53
CA VAL A 20 9.77 -2.22 -16.45
C VAL A 20 10.76 -2.34 -15.29
N HIS A 21 10.35 -1.86 -14.12
CA HIS A 21 11.10 -1.95 -12.86
C HIS A 21 10.68 -3.15 -12.01
N TRP A 22 9.43 -3.58 -12.16
CA TRP A 22 8.87 -4.74 -11.48
C TRP A 22 7.64 -5.25 -12.23
N ALA A 23 7.41 -6.55 -12.20
CA ALA A 23 6.16 -7.16 -12.66
C ALA A 23 5.72 -8.30 -11.74
N GLY A 24 4.42 -8.56 -11.70
CA GLY A 24 3.86 -9.71 -11.00
C GLY A 24 2.35 -9.73 -10.99
N GLU A 25 1.78 -10.91 -10.76
CA GLU A 25 0.32 -11.09 -10.73
C GLU A 25 -0.33 -10.37 -9.55
N ASP A 26 0.27 -10.43 -8.37
CA ASP A 26 -0.26 -9.83 -7.16
C ASP A 26 0.65 -8.72 -6.66
N ILE A 27 0.01 -7.72 -6.04
CA ILE A 27 0.68 -6.56 -5.51
C ILE A 27 0.35 -6.39 -4.04
N ALA A 28 1.30 -5.84 -3.28
CA ALA A 28 1.06 -5.36 -1.94
C ALA A 28 1.35 -3.87 -1.82
N VAL A 29 0.66 -3.24 -0.87
CA VAL A 29 0.83 -1.85 -0.48
C VAL A 29 0.96 -1.82 1.04
N ALA A 30 2.04 -1.23 1.54
CA ALA A 30 2.25 -0.97 2.96
C ALA A 30 2.24 0.53 3.23
N PHE A 31 1.47 0.91 4.25
CA PHE A 31 1.22 2.29 4.64
C PHE A 31 0.97 2.36 6.15
N THR A 32 1.08 3.54 6.74
CA THR A 32 0.52 3.79 8.07
C THR A 32 -0.89 4.33 7.91
N TYR A 33 -1.80 3.94 8.80
CA TYR A 33 -3.18 4.39 8.82
C TYR A 33 -3.56 4.91 10.21
N CYS A 34 -3.85 6.21 10.29
CA CYS A 34 -4.13 6.92 11.54
C CYS A 34 -5.48 7.65 11.37
N PRO A 35 -6.62 6.96 11.56
CA PRO A 35 -7.92 7.56 11.39
C PRO A 35 -8.18 8.60 12.50
N GLY A 36 -8.69 9.78 12.12
CA GLY A 36 -9.13 10.79 13.08
C GLY A 36 -8.06 11.84 13.46
N GLU A 37 -6.85 11.77 12.92
CA GLU A 37 -5.91 12.89 12.98
C GLU A 37 -6.35 14.01 12.02
N GLN A 38 -6.17 15.28 12.41
CA GLN A 38 -6.40 16.41 11.50
C GLN A 38 -5.34 16.39 10.39
N GLY A 39 -5.65 15.80 9.24
CA GLY A 39 -4.73 15.77 8.09
C GLY A 39 -4.85 14.51 7.24
N ILE A 40 -3.70 13.99 6.82
CA ILE A 40 -3.59 12.81 5.97
C ILE A 40 -3.82 11.55 6.81
N GLU A 41 -4.94 10.86 6.61
CA GLU A 41 -5.31 9.63 7.35
C GLU A 41 -4.44 8.41 7.00
N GLY A 42 -3.60 8.48 5.97
CA GLY A 42 -2.66 7.40 5.68
C GLY A 42 -1.46 7.79 4.82
N THR A 43 -0.30 7.24 5.16
CA THR A 43 0.98 7.54 4.48
C THR A 43 1.54 6.28 3.83
N LEU A 44 1.70 6.32 2.51
CA LEU A 44 2.30 5.22 1.74
C LEU A 44 3.80 5.09 2.07
N HIS A 45 4.25 3.86 2.34
CA HIS A 45 5.66 3.55 2.60
C HIS A 45 6.27 2.65 1.53
N LYS A 46 5.58 1.58 1.13
CA LYS A 46 6.05 0.60 0.14
C LYS A 46 4.91 0.08 -0.72
N HIS A 47 5.25 -0.33 -1.93
CA HIS A 47 4.38 -1.05 -2.84
C HIS A 47 5.19 -2.02 -3.73
N GLY A 48 4.52 -2.96 -4.37
CA GLY A 48 5.11 -3.90 -5.32
C GLY A 48 5.03 -5.35 -4.81
N SER A 49 6.11 -6.11 -4.96
CA SER A 49 6.16 -7.52 -4.56
C SER A 49 5.65 -7.77 -3.13
N PRO A 50 4.64 -8.63 -2.94
CA PRO A 50 4.10 -8.98 -1.63
C PRO A 50 5.15 -9.41 -0.62
N ASP A 51 6.10 -10.28 -1.01
CA ASP A 51 7.15 -10.76 -0.12
C ASP A 51 8.04 -9.63 0.39
N LYS A 52 8.46 -8.73 -0.52
CA LYS A 52 9.33 -7.59 -0.17
C LYS A 52 8.61 -6.57 0.71
N VAL A 53 7.33 -6.33 0.44
CA VAL A 53 6.50 -5.40 1.21
C VAL A 53 6.25 -5.95 2.61
N ASN A 54 5.90 -7.23 2.75
CA ASN A 54 5.72 -7.88 4.06
C ASN A 54 7.03 -7.90 4.86
N ALA A 55 8.15 -8.29 4.24
CA ALA A 55 9.45 -8.27 4.92
C ALA A 55 9.83 -6.87 5.42
N TRP A 56 9.50 -5.82 4.66
CA TRP A 56 9.67 -4.45 5.12
C TRP A 56 8.75 -4.13 6.31
N ALA A 57 7.47 -4.52 6.24
CA ALA A 57 6.50 -4.26 7.29
C ALA A 57 6.91 -4.92 8.61
N ASP A 58 7.29 -6.19 8.59
CA ASP A 58 7.73 -6.94 9.79
C ASP A 58 8.95 -6.29 10.43
N LYS A 59 9.94 -5.91 9.61
CA LYS A 59 11.13 -5.22 10.09
C LYS A 59 10.79 -3.86 10.70
N SER A 60 9.86 -3.11 10.10
CA SER A 60 9.44 -1.80 10.59
C SER A 60 8.65 -1.91 11.89
N ARG A 61 7.69 -2.84 11.98
CA ARG A 61 6.95 -3.13 13.22
C ARG A 61 7.91 -3.50 14.34
N LYS A 62 8.85 -4.43 14.08
CA LYS A 62 9.85 -4.83 15.07
C LYS A 62 10.66 -3.65 15.60
N LYS A 63 11.11 -2.75 14.72
CA LYS A 63 11.85 -1.55 15.14
C LYS A 63 11.04 -0.65 16.07
N PHE A 64 9.77 -0.42 15.76
CA PHE A 64 8.90 0.38 16.62
C PHE A 64 8.63 -0.29 17.97
N ILE A 65 8.39 -1.60 17.97
CA ILE A 65 8.21 -2.40 19.20
C ILE A 65 9.46 -2.34 20.07
N ASP A 66 10.64 -2.58 19.48
CA ASP A 66 11.92 -2.56 20.20
C ASP A 66 12.24 -1.16 20.79
N ALA A 67 11.68 -0.10 20.19
CA ALA A 67 11.79 1.28 20.68
C ALA A 67 10.67 1.69 21.66
N GLY A 68 9.72 0.80 21.98
CA GLY A 68 8.60 1.08 22.88
C GLY A 68 7.42 1.82 22.26
N HIS A 69 7.38 1.97 20.94
CA HIS A 69 6.32 2.65 20.18
C HIS A 69 5.30 1.65 19.61
N LEU A 70 4.56 0.97 20.49
CA LEU A 70 3.59 -0.06 20.08
C LEU A 70 2.48 0.50 19.18
N ASP A 71 2.00 1.72 19.44
CA ASP A 71 0.94 2.34 18.64
C ASP A 71 1.38 2.52 17.19
N MET A 72 2.57 3.07 16.96
CA MET A 72 3.15 3.21 15.62
C MET A 72 3.37 1.86 14.92
N ALA A 73 3.72 0.82 15.68
CA ALA A 73 3.83 -0.53 15.12
C ALA A 73 2.47 -1.06 14.66
N ASN A 74 1.40 -0.76 15.40
CA ASN A 74 0.03 -1.19 15.09
C ASN A 74 -0.58 -0.42 13.92
N GLU A 75 -0.18 0.84 13.72
CA GLU A 75 -0.64 1.69 12.62
C GLU A 75 -0.14 1.24 11.24
N ILE A 76 0.92 0.43 11.18
CA ILE A 76 1.37 -0.16 9.91
C ILE A 76 0.28 -1.12 9.41
N VAL A 77 -0.12 -0.95 8.16
CA VAL A 77 -1.08 -1.81 7.46
C VAL A 77 -0.42 -2.34 6.19
N VAL A 78 -0.70 -3.60 5.86
CA VAL A 78 -0.34 -4.20 4.57
C VAL A 78 -1.62 -4.75 3.95
N VAL A 79 -1.90 -4.35 2.72
CA VAL A 79 -2.97 -4.92 1.90
C VAL A 79 -2.32 -5.56 0.68
N SER A 80 -2.64 -6.82 0.41
CA SER A 80 -2.09 -7.60 -0.71
C SER A 80 -3.19 -8.29 -1.52
N GLY A 81 -2.98 -8.41 -2.83
CA GLY A 81 -3.85 -9.12 -3.74
C GLY A 81 -4.07 -8.34 -5.03
N LYS A 82 -5.25 -8.51 -5.64
CA LYS A 82 -5.67 -7.73 -6.81
C LYS A 82 -6.19 -6.37 -6.36
N ILE A 83 -5.47 -5.32 -6.74
CA ILE A 83 -5.88 -3.93 -6.54
C ILE A 83 -6.22 -3.34 -7.90
N SER A 84 -7.30 -2.57 -8.00
CA SER A 84 -7.66 -1.94 -9.27
C SER A 84 -6.51 -1.05 -9.77
N LEU A 85 -6.25 -1.05 -11.08
CA LEU A 85 -5.14 -0.27 -11.65
C LEU A 85 -5.31 1.23 -11.36
N GLU A 86 -6.56 1.71 -11.36
CA GLU A 86 -6.90 3.08 -11.02
C GLU A 86 -6.53 3.42 -9.58
N ASP A 87 -6.95 2.60 -8.60
CA ASP A 87 -6.63 2.84 -7.20
C ASP A 87 -5.12 2.74 -6.96
N LEU A 88 -4.47 1.75 -7.56
CA LEU A 88 -3.04 1.53 -7.40
C LEU A 88 -2.23 2.73 -7.88
N ASN A 89 -2.57 3.30 -9.05
CA ASN A 89 -1.90 4.51 -9.54
C ASN A 89 -2.20 5.74 -8.68
N LYS A 90 -3.45 5.92 -8.22
CA LYS A 90 -3.79 6.99 -7.28
C LYS A 90 -3.06 6.87 -5.94
N ILE A 91 -2.86 5.64 -5.44
CA ILE A 91 -2.11 5.38 -4.20
C ILE A 91 -0.68 5.90 -4.30
N ILE A 92 0.01 5.67 -5.42
CA ILE A 92 1.41 6.07 -5.59
C ILE A 92 1.58 7.54 -6.02
N GLU A 93 0.57 8.12 -6.66
CA GLU A 93 0.63 9.49 -7.20
C GLU A 93 0.12 10.54 -6.21
N ILE A 94 -0.95 10.24 -5.46
CA ILE A 94 -1.66 11.21 -4.64
C ILE A 94 -1.35 10.98 -3.17
N SER A 95 -0.59 11.90 -2.58
CA SER A 95 -0.31 11.93 -1.13
C SER A 95 -1.59 11.82 -0.32
N GLY A 96 -1.66 10.81 0.55
CA GLY A 96 -2.79 10.59 1.45
C GLY A 96 -3.96 9.80 0.88
N TYR A 97 -3.98 9.53 -0.44
CA TYR A 97 -5.08 8.77 -1.05
C TYR A 97 -5.24 7.36 -0.48
N VAL A 98 -4.13 6.71 -0.10
CA VAL A 98 -4.13 5.37 0.49
C VAL A 98 -5.02 5.27 1.75
N GLY A 99 -5.13 6.34 2.54
CA GLY A 99 -6.04 6.38 3.70
C GLY A 99 -7.52 6.36 3.28
N THR A 100 -7.89 7.17 2.29
CA THR A 100 -9.25 7.19 1.72
C THR A 100 -9.61 5.84 1.09
N TRP A 101 -8.68 5.26 0.33
CA TRP A 101 -8.84 3.96 -0.28
C TRP A 101 -9.04 2.86 0.77
N TYR A 102 -8.21 2.80 1.80
CA TYR A 102 -8.31 1.79 2.85
C TYR A 102 -9.62 1.91 3.64
N LYS A 103 -10.06 3.14 3.94
CA LYS A 103 -11.35 3.41 4.59
C LYS A 103 -12.54 2.92 3.76
N ARG A 104 -12.44 2.97 2.42
CA ARG A 104 -13.44 2.41 1.51
C ARG A 104 -13.44 0.88 1.58
N LEU A 105 -12.26 0.25 1.49
CA LEU A 105 -12.12 -1.21 1.62
C LEU A 105 -12.72 -1.73 2.93
N GLN A 106 -12.43 -1.07 4.05
CA GLN A 106 -12.98 -1.46 5.35
C GLN A 106 -14.51 -1.42 5.38
N LYS A 107 -15.16 -0.47 4.69
CA LYS A 107 -16.62 -0.40 4.61
C LYS A 107 -17.20 -1.52 3.75
N GLU A 108 -16.55 -1.85 2.65
CA GLU A 108 -16.97 -2.92 1.75
C GLU A 108 -16.93 -4.28 2.45
N SER A 109 -15.85 -4.59 3.16
CA SER A 109 -15.71 -5.84 3.93
C SER A 109 -16.73 -5.99 5.07
N GLN A 110 -17.33 -4.91 5.55
CA GLN A 110 -18.36 -4.95 6.62
C GLN A 110 -19.77 -5.15 6.06
N ASN A 111 -20.01 -4.87 4.77
CA ASN A 111 -21.32 -5.02 4.14
C ASN A 111 -21.54 -6.42 3.53
N GLU A 112 -20.52 -7.26 3.51
CA GLU A 112 -20.58 -8.66 3.03
C GLU A 112 -20.90 -9.68 4.15
N ASN A 113 -21.15 -9.20 5.37
CA ASN A 113 -21.62 -9.98 6.53
C ASN A 113 -23.04 -9.57 6.93
#